data_AF-A0A212DD80-F1
#
_entry.id   AF-A0A212DD80-F1
#
_cell.length_a   1.000
_cell.length_b   1.000
_cell.length_c   1.000
_cell.angle_alpha   90.00
_cell.angle_beta   90.00
_cell.angle_gamma   90.00
#
_symmetry.space_group_name_H-M   'P 1'
#
loop_
_entity.id
_entity.type
_entity.pdbx_description
1 polymer ?
#
loop_
_entity_poly.entity_id
_entity_poly.type
_entity_poly.pdbx_seq_one_letter_code
_entity_poly.pdbx_strand_id
1 'polypeptide(L)'
;TERAYQKQPTIFQNKKRVLLGETGKEKLPRYYKNIGVVTKMKMQRTIVIRRDYLHYIRKYNRFEKRHKNMSVHLSPCFRDVQIGDIVTVGECRPLSKTVRFNVLKVTKAAGTKKQFQKF
;
A
#
# COMPACT_ATOMS: atom_id res chain seq x y z
N THR A 1 5.15 18.94 4.26
CA THR A 1 6.25 19.30 5.17
C THR A 1 5.64 19.72 6.48
N GLU A 2 6.19 19.27 7.61
CA GLU A 2 5.62 19.47 8.94
C GLU A 2 6.44 20.50 9.71
N ARG A 3 5.86 21.10 10.76
CA ARG A 3 6.52 22.15 11.58
C ARG A 3 7.71 21.61 12.40
N ALA A 4 7.76 20.31 12.65
CA ALA A 4 8.80 19.68 13.44
C ALA A 4 9.89 19.04 12.55
N TYR A 5 11.13 19.06 13.03
CA TYR A 5 12.23 18.31 12.42
C TYR A 5 12.00 16.80 12.57
N GLN A 6 12.03 16.07 11.46
CA GLN A 6 11.77 14.63 11.43
C GLN A 6 13.08 13.85 11.32
N LYS A 7 13.31 12.91 12.25
CA LYS A 7 14.47 11.98 12.25
C LYS A 7 14.03 10.55 12.50
N GLN A 8 14.83 9.58 12.04
CA GLN A 8 14.57 8.18 12.38
C GLN A 8 14.86 7.96 13.87
N PRO A 9 13.91 7.44 14.68
CA PRO A 9 14.07 7.34 16.13
C PRO A 9 15.18 6.38 16.55
N THR A 10 15.50 5.39 15.71
CA THR A 10 16.58 4.42 15.92
C THR A 10 17.95 4.94 15.47
N ILE A 11 18.01 6.10 14.78
CA ILE A 11 19.27 6.71 14.34
C ILE A 11 19.57 7.92 15.20
N PHE A 12 20.58 7.80 16.06
CA PHE A 12 21.17 8.94 16.72
C PHE A 12 22.16 9.63 15.77
N GLN A 13 21.80 10.83 15.30
CA GLN A 13 22.56 11.55 14.26
C GLN A 13 23.95 12.01 14.75
N ASN A 14 24.11 12.28 16.04
CA ASN A 14 25.37 12.79 16.61
C ASN A 14 26.22 11.67 17.22
N LYS A 15 26.20 10.45 16.65
CA LYS A 15 27.01 9.32 17.13
C LYS A 15 28.48 9.52 16.74
N LYS A 16 29.40 9.56 17.71
CA LYS A 16 30.85 9.53 17.43
C LYS A 16 31.20 8.22 16.71
N ARG A 17 32.05 8.31 15.68
CA ARG A 17 32.38 7.19 14.79
C ARG A 17 33.16 6.13 15.59
N VAL A 18 32.54 4.98 15.83
CA VAL A 18 33.17 3.78 16.41
C VAL A 18 32.95 2.62 15.44
N LEU A 19 33.95 1.75 15.29
CA LEU A 19 33.94 0.64 14.34
C LEU A 19 32.95 -0.44 14.76
N LEU A 20 32.11 -0.81 13.79
CA LEU A 20 31.11 -1.89 13.77
C LEU A 20 29.86 -1.76 14.67
N GLY A 21 28.73 -2.11 14.07
CA GLY A 21 27.42 -2.23 14.71
C GLY A 21 26.36 -2.42 13.63
N GLU A 22 26.08 -3.67 13.29
CA GLU A 22 25.00 -4.02 12.37
C GLU A 22 23.64 -3.72 13.01
N THR A 23 22.74 -3.10 12.25
CA THR A 23 21.34 -2.92 12.66
C THR A 23 20.43 -3.54 11.61
N GLY A 24 20.03 -4.79 11.84
CA GLY A 24 18.94 -5.44 11.13
C GLY A 24 17.92 -5.93 12.14
N LYS A 25 16.72 -5.34 12.17
CA LYS A 25 15.55 -6.03 12.70
C LYS A 25 14.63 -6.32 11.53
N GLU A 26 14.65 -7.57 11.08
CA GLU A 26 13.67 -8.07 10.12
C GLU A 26 12.29 -8.10 10.77
N LYS A 27 11.29 -7.62 10.04
CA LYS A 27 9.89 -7.66 10.47
C LYS A 27 9.28 -8.96 9.97
N LEU A 28 8.69 -9.73 10.89
CA LEU A 28 7.94 -10.95 10.59
C LEU A 28 6.82 -10.67 9.56
N PRO A 29 6.56 -11.60 8.62
CA PRO A 29 5.53 -11.42 7.61
C PRO A 29 4.14 -11.49 8.26
N ARG A 30 3.48 -10.33 8.36
CA ARG A 30 2.04 -10.26 8.60
C ARG A 30 1.29 -10.80 7.39
N TYR A 31 0.07 -11.26 7.62
CA TYR A 31 -0.86 -11.72 6.58
C TYR A 31 -0.85 -10.75 5.38
N TYR A 32 -0.39 -11.24 4.24
CA TYR A 32 -0.37 -10.51 2.98
C TYR A 32 -1.52 -10.98 2.13
N LYS A 33 -2.26 -10.03 1.55
CA LYS A 33 -3.35 -10.37 0.63
C LYS A 33 -3.07 -9.76 -0.72
N ASN A 34 -3.06 -10.62 -1.71
CA ASN A 34 -2.90 -10.22 -3.09
C ASN A 34 -4.15 -9.45 -3.55
N ILE A 35 -3.89 -8.19 -3.90
CA ILE A 35 -4.36 -7.55 -5.13
C ILE A 35 -5.75 -6.90 -5.04
N GLY A 36 -5.72 -5.57 -4.96
CA GLY A 36 -6.82 -4.69 -5.35
C GLY A 36 -6.32 -3.65 -6.35
N VAL A 37 -7.24 -3.10 -7.15
CA VAL A 37 -6.95 -2.06 -8.14
C VAL A 37 -7.07 -0.70 -7.46
N VAL A 38 -6.13 0.21 -7.71
CA VAL A 38 -6.21 1.59 -7.20
C VAL A 38 -7.37 2.30 -7.87
N THR A 39 -8.34 2.78 -7.09
CA THR A 39 -9.51 3.51 -7.61
C THR A 39 -9.47 5.00 -7.28
N LYS A 40 -8.99 5.37 -6.10
CA LYS A 40 -8.91 6.78 -5.69
C LYS A 40 -7.56 7.08 -5.06
N MET A 41 -6.97 8.20 -5.48
CA MET A 41 -5.74 8.77 -4.93
C MET A 41 -5.96 10.25 -4.61
N LYS A 42 -6.91 10.53 -3.73
CA LYS A 42 -7.32 11.91 -3.38
C LYS A 42 -6.71 12.43 -2.07
N MET A 43 -6.26 11.53 -1.20
CA MET A 43 -5.75 11.87 0.13
C MET A 43 -4.23 11.74 0.16
N GLN A 44 -3.57 12.55 1.00
CA GLN A 44 -2.14 12.41 1.22
C GLN A 44 -1.82 11.08 1.91
N ARG A 45 -0.82 10.36 1.40
CA ARG A 45 -0.31 9.09 1.96
C ARG A 45 -1.37 8.00 2.15
N THR A 46 -2.53 8.09 1.49
CA THR A 46 -3.60 7.08 1.58
C THR A 46 -4.27 6.91 0.22
N ILE A 47 -4.39 5.67 -0.23
CA ILE A 47 -5.09 5.29 -1.46
C ILE A 47 -6.31 4.45 -1.12
N VAL A 48 -7.32 4.49 -1.98
CA VAL A 48 -8.46 3.57 -1.92
C VAL A 48 -8.28 2.51 -2.99
N ILE A 49 -8.13 1.27 -2.56
CA ILE A 49 -8.13 0.11 -3.45
C ILE A 49 -9.54 -0.47 -3.52
N ARG A 50 -9.89 -1.01 -4.69
CA ARG A 50 -11.07 -1.84 -4.89
C ARG A 50 -10.64 -3.29 -4.98
N ARG A 51 -11.27 -4.14 -4.19
CA ARG A 51 -11.12 -5.58 -4.24
C ARG A 51 -12.41 -6.17 -4.78
N ASP A 52 -12.37 -6.62 -6.02
CA ASP A 52 -13.44 -7.42 -6.61
C ASP A 52 -13.27 -8.88 -6.19
N TYR A 53 -14.35 -9.53 -5.77
CA TYR A 53 -14.37 -10.94 -5.39
C TYR A 53 -15.69 -11.58 -5.83
N LEU A 54 -15.64 -12.88 -6.07
CA LEU A 54 -16.80 -13.66 -6.45
C LEU A 54 -17.43 -14.27 -5.20
N HIS A 55 -18.75 -14.13 -5.08
CA HIS A 55 -19.53 -14.77 -4.02
C HIS A 55 -20.38 -15.88 -4.62
N TYR A 56 -20.20 -17.11 -4.16
CA TYR A 56 -20.96 -18.26 -4.66
C TYR A 56 -22.38 -18.29 -4.09
N ILE A 57 -23.39 -18.41 -4.96
CA ILE A 57 -24.79 -18.57 -4.57
C ILE A 57 -25.19 -20.04 -4.72
N ARG A 58 -25.24 -20.74 -3.59
CA ARG A 58 -25.53 -22.19 -3.54
C ARG A 58 -26.91 -22.57 -4.10
N LYS A 59 -27.93 -21.70 -3.95
CA LYS A 59 -29.28 -21.96 -4.49
C LYS A 59 -29.31 -22.04 -6.02
N TYR A 60 -28.48 -21.25 -6.69
CA TYR A 60 -28.50 -21.11 -8.16
C TYR A 60 -27.27 -21.73 -8.84
N ASN A 61 -26.35 -22.33 -8.07
CA ASN A 61 -25.07 -22.85 -8.55
C ASN A 61 -24.30 -21.86 -9.46
N ARG A 62 -24.34 -20.57 -9.11
CA ARG A 62 -23.71 -19.47 -9.87
C ARG A 62 -22.94 -18.54 -8.94
N PHE A 63 -21.98 -17.80 -9.50
CA PHE A 63 -21.24 -16.77 -8.78
C PHE A 63 -21.78 -15.37 -9.06
N GLU A 64 -21.84 -14.53 -8.03
CA GLU A 64 -22.13 -13.10 -8.12
C GLU A 64 -20.83 -12.29 -7.97
N LYS A 65 -20.68 -11.24 -8.78
CA LYS A 65 -19.56 -10.29 -8.64
C LYS A 65 -19.84 -9.29 -7.52
N ARG A 66 -18.98 -9.24 -6.51
CA ARG A 66 -19.03 -8.26 -5.41
C ARG A 66 -17.74 -7.47 -5.33
N HIS A 67 -17.80 -6.32 -4.67
CA HIS A 67 -16.63 -5.49 -4.46
C HIS A 67 -16.59 -4.90 -3.05
N LYS A 68 -15.38 -4.65 -2.55
CA LYS A 68 -15.13 -3.88 -1.33
C LYS A 68 -14.08 -2.81 -1.60
N ASN A 69 -14.37 -1.60 -1.17
CA ASN A 69 -13.40 -0.50 -1.16
C ASN A 69 -12.66 -0.49 0.17
N MET A 70 -11.35 -0.34 0.12
CA MET A 70 -10.48 -0.37 1.30
C MET A 70 -9.51 0.80 1.26
N SER A 71 -9.42 1.53 2.37
CA SER A 71 -8.41 2.58 2.55
C SER A 71 -7.10 1.95 3.00
N VAL A 72 -6.02 2.25 2.29
CA VAL A 72 -4.69 1.67 2.49
C VAL A 72 -3.67 2.79 2.59
N HIS A 73 -2.75 2.68 3.54
CA HIS A 73 -1.63 3.61 3.65
C HIS A 73 -0.69 3.45 2.46
N LEU A 74 -0.38 4.56 1.80
CA LEU A 74 0.65 4.63 0.77
C LEU A 74 1.90 5.26 1.37
N SER A 75 2.91 4.41 1.60
CA SER A 75 4.23 4.90 2.01
C SER A 75 4.84 5.79 0.92
N PRO A 76 5.50 6.92 1.28
CA PRO A 76 6.14 7.82 0.31
C PRO A 76 7.27 7.17 -0.51
N CYS A 77 7.70 5.96 -0.14
CA CYS A 77 8.63 5.16 -0.95
C CYS A 77 8.06 4.80 -2.33
N PHE A 78 6.73 4.74 -2.47
CA PHE A 78 6.05 4.45 -3.74
C PHE A 78 5.54 5.76 -4.35
N ARG A 79 6.29 6.32 -5.30
CA ARG A 79 5.97 7.62 -5.94
C ARG A 79 5.15 7.48 -7.22
N ASP A 80 5.46 6.45 -8.02
CA ASP A 80 4.87 6.28 -9.34
C ASP A 80 3.63 5.40 -9.28
N VAL A 81 2.65 5.75 -8.44
CA VAL A 81 1.38 5.01 -8.36
C VAL A 81 0.29 5.76 -9.11
N GLN A 82 -0.40 5.05 -9.99
CA GLN A 82 -1.49 5.60 -10.78
C GLN A 82 -2.79 4.84 -10.50
N ILE A 83 -3.91 5.49 -10.83
CA ILE A 83 -5.23 4.85 -10.79
C ILE A 83 -5.23 3.71 -11.83
N GLY A 84 -5.73 2.54 -11.45
CA GLY A 84 -5.70 1.34 -12.28
C GLY A 84 -4.51 0.40 -12.02
N ASP A 85 -3.49 0.84 -11.27
CA ASP A 85 -2.40 -0.04 -10.88
C ASP A 85 -2.88 -1.15 -9.93
N ILE A 86 -2.22 -2.30 -10.02
CA ILE A 86 -2.46 -3.45 -9.14
C ILE A 86 -1.55 -3.33 -7.93
N VAL A 87 -2.11 -3.46 -6.72
CA VAL A 87 -1.35 -3.26 -5.49
C VAL A 87 -1.46 -4.45 -4.55
N THR A 88 -0.32 -4.90 -4.04
CA THR A 88 -0.24 -5.87 -2.95
C THR A 88 -0.19 -5.14 -1.61
N VAL A 89 -1.08 -5.53 -0.70
CA VAL A 89 -1.21 -4.88 0.61
C VAL A 89 -1.07 -5.90 1.73
N GLY A 90 -0.38 -5.48 2.79
CA GLY A 90 -0.18 -6.26 4.00
C GLY A 90 -1.04 -5.73 5.14
N GLU A 91 -1.56 -6.63 5.97
CA GLU A 91 -2.23 -6.24 7.20
C GLU A 91 -1.24 -5.57 8.16
N CYS A 92 -1.71 -4.53 8.85
CA CYS A 92 -0.95 -3.88 9.90
C CYS A 92 -1.82 -3.52 11.09
N ARG A 93 -1.20 -3.05 12.18
CA ARG A 93 -1.94 -2.41 13.26
C ARG A 93 -2.81 -1.27 12.68
N PRO A 94 -3.96 -0.95 13.29
CA PRO A 94 -4.72 0.23 12.89
C PRO A 94 -3.83 1.48 12.92
N LEU A 95 -3.68 2.13 11.76
CA LEU A 95 -2.95 3.40 11.61
C LEU A 95 -3.89 4.60 11.72
N SER A 96 -5.16 4.40 11.35
CA SER A 96 -6.25 5.36 11.49
C SER A 96 -7.60 4.63 11.62
N LYS A 97 -8.71 5.38 11.65
CA LYS A 97 -10.07 4.82 11.72
C LYS A 97 -10.35 3.78 10.63
N THR A 98 -9.92 4.05 9.40
CA THR A 98 -10.17 3.21 8.23
C THR A 98 -8.94 2.46 7.73
N VAL A 99 -7.73 2.94 8.03
CA VAL A 99 -6.48 2.38 7.52
C VAL A 99 -5.93 1.32 8.46
N ARG A 100 -6.06 0.05 8.03
CA ARG A 100 -5.53 -1.15 8.70
C ARG A 100 -4.55 -1.94 7.82
N PHE A 101 -4.24 -1.41 6.65
CA PHE A 101 -3.38 -2.05 5.66
C PHE A 101 -2.35 -1.06 5.14
N ASN A 102 -1.18 -1.58 4.77
CA ASN A 102 -0.12 -0.82 4.12
C ASN A 102 0.21 -1.41 2.75
N VAL A 103 0.58 -0.55 1.80
CA VAL A 103 1.10 -0.98 0.50
C VAL A 103 2.49 -1.59 0.68
N LEU A 104 2.68 -2.78 0.11
CA LEU A 104 3.95 -3.51 0.12
C LEU A 104 4.62 -3.54 -1.24
N LYS A 105 3.83 -3.66 -2.31
CA LYS A 105 4.32 -3.74 -3.69
C LYS A 105 3.27 -3.16 -4.64
N VAL A 106 3.73 -2.45 -5.66
CA VAL A 106 2.91 -1.95 -6.76
C VAL A 106 3.35 -2.68 -8.02
N THR A 107 2.40 -3.30 -8.71
CA THR A 107 2.59 -3.92 -10.01
C THR A 107 1.82 -3.11 -11.04
N LYS A 108 2.54 -2.59 -12.03
CA LYS A 108 1.97 -1.83 -13.14
C LYS A 108 1.03 -2.71 -13.95
N ALA A 109 -0.16 -2.20 -14.24
CA ALA A 109 -1.10 -2.90 -15.10
C ALA A 109 -0.53 -2.93 -16.53
N ALA A 110 -0.46 -4.11 -17.14
CA ALA A 110 0.12 -4.30 -18.48
C ALA A 110 -0.77 -3.73 -19.62
N GLY A 111 -1.99 -3.26 -19.32
CA GLY A 111 -3.05 -3.02 -20.30
C GLY A 111 -3.36 -1.56 -20.64
N THR A 112 -2.84 -0.58 -19.91
CA THR A 112 -2.95 0.81 -20.36
C THR A 112 -1.88 1.04 -21.43
N LYS A 113 -2.28 0.91 -22.70
CA LYS A 113 -1.51 1.44 -23.85
C LYS A 113 -0.91 2.77 -23.39
N LYS A 114 0.41 2.96 -23.53
CA LYS A 114 1.08 4.23 -23.19
C LYS A 114 0.32 5.34 -23.92
N GLN A 115 -0.62 5.99 -23.24
CA GLN A 115 -1.27 7.17 -23.78
C GLN A 115 -0.16 8.21 -23.84
N PHE A 116 -0.04 8.90 -24.97
CA PHE A 116 0.82 10.06 -25.08
C PHE A 116 0.43 11.01 -23.95
N GLN A 117 1.29 11.14 -22.94
CA GLN A 117 1.11 12.18 -21.94
C GLN A 117 1.45 13.49 -22.64
N LYS A 118 0.55 14.48 -22.57
CA LYS A 118 0.90 15.85 -22.99
C LYS A 118 2.07 16.28 -22.11
N PHE A 119 3.17 16.62 -22.78
CA PHE A 119 4.39 17.18 -22.17
C PHE A 119 4.06 18.38 -21.30
#